data_AF-A0A7V9ZYW9-F1
#
_entry.id   AF-A0A7V9ZYW9-F1
#
_cell.length_a   1.000
_cell.length_b   1.000
_cell.length_c   1.000
_cell.angle_alpha   90.00
_cell.angle_beta   90.00
_cell.angle_gamma   90.00
#
_symmetry.space_group_name_H-M   'P 1'
#
loop_
_entity.id
_entity.type
_entity.pdbx_description
1 polymer ?
#
loop_
_entity_poly.entity_id
_entity_poly.type
_entity_poly.pdbx_seq_one_letter_code
_entity_poly.pdbx_strand_id
1 'polypeptide(L)'
;MTSGLELEVSALARRITELGAGEDARVFTMSRWSELMLTWAMSHPAFKTQLFRFVDVFPALRGDADVLRHVQEYFEGTEVPKLLEHGVHMA
;
A
#
# COMPACT_ATOMS: atom_id res chain seq x y z
N MET A 1 -19.11 -24.50 -24.25
CA MET A 1 -17.73 -24.03 -24.55
C MET A 1 -17.17 -23.20 -23.40
N THR A 2 -17.96 -22.31 -22.77
CA THR A 2 -17.53 -21.49 -21.62
C THR A 2 -17.09 -22.31 -20.39
N SER A 3 -17.75 -23.44 -20.11
CA SER A 3 -17.43 -24.29 -18.94
C SER A 3 -16.05 -24.96 -19.00
N GLY A 4 -15.54 -25.28 -20.19
CA GLY A 4 -14.21 -25.86 -20.35
C GLY A 4 -13.11 -24.86 -20.02
N LEU A 5 -13.26 -23.63 -20.51
CA LEU A 5 -12.35 -22.52 -20.21
C LEU A 5 -12.34 -22.17 -18.72
N GLU A 6 -13.51 -22.10 -18.08
CA GLU A 6 -13.62 -21.83 -16.63
C GLU A 6 -12.88 -22.86 -15.78
N LEU A 7 -12.93 -24.14 -16.18
CA LEU A 7 -12.21 -25.22 -15.52
C LEU A 7 -10.70 -25.08 -15.70
N GLU A 8 -10.24 -24.74 -16.90
CA GLU A 8 -8.82 -24.52 -17.18
C GLU A 8 -8.26 -23.31 -16.42
N VAL A 9 -9.00 -22.19 -16.38
CA VAL A 9 -8.63 -21.00 -15.61
C VAL A 9 -8.55 -21.31 -14.12
N SER A 10 -9.55 -22.03 -13.57
CA SER A 10 -9.57 -22.41 -12.17
C SER A 10 -8.42 -23.36 -11.80
N ALA A 11 -8.11 -24.32 -12.69
CA ALA A 11 -6.98 -25.23 -12.52
C ALA A 11 -5.64 -24.49 -12.53
N LEU A 12 -5.48 -23.52 -13.43
CA LEU A 12 -4.29 -22.68 -13.49
C LEU A 12 -4.15 -21.81 -12.24
N ALA A 13 -5.24 -21.17 -11.79
CA ALA A 13 -5.23 -20.35 -10.57
C ALA A 13 -4.81 -21.16 -9.34
N ARG A 14 -5.39 -22.36 -9.15
CA ARG A 14 -4.98 -23.27 -8.07
C ARG A 14 -3.50 -23.61 -8.14
N ARG A 15 -2.99 -23.91 -9.34
CA ARG A 15 -1.58 -24.24 -9.54
C ARG A 15 -0.67 -23.07 -9.18
N ILE A 16 -1.04 -21.84 -9.55
CA ILE A 16 -0.30 -20.62 -9.18
C ILE A 16 -0.29 -20.46 -7.66
N THR A 17 -1.44 -20.63 -7.00
CA THR A 17 -1.52 -20.54 -5.53
C THR A 17 -0.71 -21.64 -4.84
N GLU A 18 -0.76 -22.88 -5.32
CA GLU A 18 0.02 -24.01 -4.77
C GLU A 18 1.53 -23.76 -4.90
N LEU A 19 1.98 -23.15 -6.00
CA LEU A 19 3.39 -22.78 -6.21
C LEU A 19 3.82 -21.56 -5.37
N GLY A 20 2.91 -20.62 -5.10
CA GLY A 20 3.18 -19.42 -4.31
C GLY A 20 2.92 -19.57 -2.80
N ALA A 21 2.31 -20.67 -2.34
CA ALA A 21 1.98 -20.92 -0.94
C ALA A 21 3.26 -21.14 -0.11
N GLY A 22 3.88 -20.05 0.31
CA GLY A 22 5.12 -20.05 1.08
C GLY A 22 6.02 -18.85 0.78
N GLU A 23 5.80 -18.18 -0.34
CA GLU A 23 6.40 -16.89 -0.63
C GLU A 23 5.34 -15.82 -0.40
N ASP A 24 5.52 -14.99 0.64
CA ASP A 24 4.93 -13.67 0.60
C ASP A 24 5.40 -13.05 -0.72
N ALA A 25 4.48 -12.51 -1.52
CA ALA A 25 4.82 -11.73 -2.69
C ALA A 25 5.52 -10.44 -2.23
N ARG A 26 6.72 -10.58 -1.67
CA ARG A 26 7.62 -9.51 -1.22
C ARG A 26 8.26 -8.95 -2.48
N VAL A 27 7.42 -8.44 -3.37
CA VAL A 27 7.85 -7.68 -4.55
C VAL A 27 8.62 -6.44 -4.09
N PHE A 28 8.50 -6.04 -2.82
CA PHE A 28 9.35 -5.05 -2.20
C PHE A 28 9.71 -5.50 -0.79
N THR A 29 10.97 -5.38 -0.39
CA THR A 29 11.40 -5.36 1.01
C THR A 29 10.84 -4.08 1.65
N MET A 30 9.53 -4.02 1.80
CA MET A 30 8.81 -2.91 2.42
C MET A 30 9.30 -2.80 3.86
N SER A 31 9.55 -1.57 4.32
CA SER A 31 9.76 -1.36 5.74
C SER A 31 8.48 -1.80 6.48
N ARG A 32 8.62 -2.26 7.73
CA ARG A 32 7.47 -2.57 8.60
C ARG A 32 6.45 -1.42 8.65
N TRP A 33 6.92 -0.19 8.49
CA TRP A 33 6.10 1.01 8.38
C TRP A 33 5.25 1.02 7.10
N SER A 34 5.82 0.70 5.95
CA SER A 34 5.08 0.62 4.67
C SER A 34 4.00 -0.47 4.70
N GLU A 35 4.25 -1.61 5.33
CA GLU A 35 3.25 -2.68 5.51
C GLU A 35 2.06 -2.21 6.36
N LEU A 36 2.34 -1.50 7.47
CA LEU A 36 1.31 -0.93 8.34
C LEU A 36 0.49 0.14 7.60
N MET A 37 1.15 1.01 6.84
CA MET A 37 0.51 2.02 6.00
C MET A 37 -0.45 1.40 4.99
N LEU A 38 0.01 0.40 4.24
CA LEU A 38 -0.79 -0.28 3.22
C LEU A 38 -1.95 -1.04 3.84
N THR A 39 -1.72 -1.73 4.96
CA THR A 39 -2.77 -2.45 5.70
C THR A 39 -3.86 -1.48 6.17
N TRP A 40 -3.48 -0.33 6.72
CA TRP A 40 -4.44 0.69 7.15
C TRP A 40 -5.23 1.26 5.96
N ALA A 41 -4.55 1.55 4.85
CA ALA A 41 -5.17 2.05 3.64
C ALA A 41 -6.25 1.10 3.10
N MET A 42 -6.09 -0.21 3.24
CA MET A 42 -7.13 -1.16 2.81
C MET A 42 -8.43 -1.04 3.59
N SER A 43 -8.38 -0.59 4.85
CA SER A 43 -9.56 -0.40 5.71
C SER A 43 -10.12 1.02 5.70
N HIS A 44 -9.37 2.02 5.21
CA HIS A 44 -9.74 3.44 5.26
C HIS A 44 -9.68 4.09 3.87
N PRO A 45 -10.81 4.10 3.11
CA PRO A 45 -10.84 4.57 1.72
C PRO A 45 -10.42 6.03 1.53
N ALA A 46 -10.78 6.91 2.47
CA ALA A 46 -10.39 8.32 2.43
C ALA A 46 -8.87 8.48 2.57
N PHE A 47 -8.28 7.80 3.55
CA PHE A 47 -6.83 7.75 3.73
C PHE A 47 -6.11 7.14 2.53
N LYS A 48 -6.60 6.02 1.99
CA LYS A 48 -6.03 5.37 0.80
C LYS A 48 -5.94 6.31 -0.39
N THR A 49 -7.00 7.09 -0.61
CA THR A 49 -7.06 8.06 -1.70
C THR A 49 -5.98 9.13 -1.53
N GLN A 50 -5.85 9.70 -0.34
CA GLN A 50 -4.85 10.74 -0.09
C GLN A 50 -3.43 10.20 -0.10
N LEU A 51 -3.21 8.99 0.42
CA LEU A 51 -1.92 8.31 0.36
C LEU A 51 -1.45 8.12 -1.08
N PHE A 52 -2.30 7.62 -1.97
CA PHE A 52 -1.89 7.40 -3.36
C PHE A 52 -1.71 8.70 -4.14
N ARG A 53 -2.48 9.76 -3.85
CA ARG A 53 -2.22 11.09 -4.42
C ARG A 53 -0.89 11.67 -3.93
N PHE A 54 -0.58 11.50 -2.64
CA PHE A 54 0.70 11.92 -2.07
C PHE A 54 1.88 11.18 -2.75
N VAL A 55 1.76 9.86 -2.95
CA VAL A 55 2.78 9.06 -3.65
C VAL A 55 2.99 9.53 -5.09
N ASP A 56 1.92 9.91 -5.80
CA ASP A 56 1.98 10.42 -7.17
C ASP A 56 2.73 11.76 -7.27
N VAL A 57 2.52 12.67 -6.31
CA VAL A 57 3.21 13.98 -6.29
C VAL A 57 4.62 13.91 -5.68
N PHE A 58 4.94 12.87 -4.90
CA PHE A 58 6.20 12.75 -4.17
C PHE A 58 7.46 12.99 -5.02
N PRO A 59 7.60 12.45 -6.25
CA PRO A 59 8.77 12.69 -7.10
C PRO A 59 8.96 14.15 -7.53
N ALA A 60 7.92 14.98 -7.45
CA ALA A 60 7.97 16.40 -7.81
C ALA A 60 8.38 17.32 -6.64
N LEU A 61 8.37 16.81 -5.40
CA LEU A 61 8.63 17.60 -4.19
C LEU A 61 10.11 17.93 -4.05
N ARG A 62 10.40 19.18 -3.63
CA ARG A 62 11.77 19.69 -3.54
C ARG A 62 12.18 19.92 -2.09
N GLY A 63 12.75 18.88 -1.50
CA GLY A 63 13.34 18.91 -0.15
C GLY A 63 12.31 18.79 0.98
N ASP A 64 12.83 18.68 2.20
CA ASP A 64 12.05 18.20 3.36
C ASP A 64 10.89 19.13 3.76
N ALA A 65 11.05 20.44 3.62
CA ALA A 65 9.99 21.41 3.94
C ALA A 65 8.78 21.28 2.99
N ASP A 66 9.04 21.01 1.72
CA ASP A 66 8.00 20.81 0.71
C ASP A 66 7.25 19.49 0.94
N VAL A 67 8.00 18.45 1.30
CA VAL A 67 7.45 17.15 1.72
C VAL A 67 6.56 17.30 2.95
N LEU A 68 7.04 17.97 4.00
CA LEU A 68 6.28 18.15 5.25
C LEU A 68 4.97 18.90 5.03
N ARG A 69 4.99 19.97 4.22
CA ARG A 69 3.79 20.72 3.84
C ARG A 69 2.77 19.81 3.15
N HIS A 70 3.19 19.06 2.13
CA HIS A 70 2.27 18.19 1.40
C HIS A 70 1.73 17.06 2.28
N VAL A 71 2.53 16.50 3.19
CA VAL A 71 2.03 15.52 4.18
C VAL A 71 0.91 16.14 5.02
N GLN A 72 1.09 17.38 5.51
CA GLN A 72 0.04 18.05 6.28
C GLN A 72 -1.22 18.27 5.43
N GLU A 73 -1.08 18.81 4.22
CA GLU A 73 -2.21 19.11 3.33
C GLU A 73 -3.00 17.87 2.90
N TYR A 74 -2.32 16.76 2.58
CA TYR A 74 -2.98 15.53 2.13
C TYR A 74 -3.68 14.78 3.26
N PHE A 75 -3.14 14.84 4.48
CA PHE A 75 -3.63 14.05 5.62
C PHE A 75 -4.40 14.87 6.66
N GLU A 76 -4.58 16.17 6.45
CA GLU A 76 -5.45 17.02 7.28
C GLU A 76 -6.87 16.44 7.34
N GLY A 77 -7.42 16.34 8.56
CA GLY A 77 -8.77 15.81 8.79
C GLY A 77 -8.97 14.33 8.44
N THR A 78 -7.90 13.60 8.12
CA THR A 78 -7.94 12.16 7.82
C THR A 78 -7.48 11.36 9.02
N GLU A 79 -8.19 10.27 9.35
CA GLU A 79 -7.72 9.33 10.38
C GLU A 79 -6.45 8.61 9.91
N VAL A 80 -5.35 8.86 10.63
CA VAL A 80 -4.05 8.22 10.43
C VAL A 80 -3.78 7.25 11.57
N PRO A 81 -3.07 6.12 11.32
CA PRO A 81 -2.72 5.21 12.39
C PRO A 81 -1.80 5.90 13.41
N LYS A 82 -2.17 5.81 14.70
CA LYS A 82 -1.39 6.35 15.84
C LYS A 82 0.06 5.85 15.89
N LEU A 83 0.34 4.68 15.33
CA LEU A 83 1.69 4.13 15.26
C LEU A 83 2.60 4.87 14.26
N LEU A 84 2.02 5.55 13.25
CA LEU A 84 2.77 6.42 12.35
C LEU A 84 3.18 7.74 13.01
N GLU A 85 2.36 8.25 13.93
CA GLU A 85 2.65 9.48 14.69
C GLU A 85 3.97 9.36 15.47
N HIS A 86 4.34 8.14 15.86
CA HIS A 86 5.57 7.85 16.60
C HIS A 86 6.72 7.29 15.74
N GLY A 87 6.42 6.83 14.51
CA GLY A 87 7.38 6.14 13.63
C GLY A 87 8.35 7.05 12.87
N VAL A 88 8.09 8.36 12.80
CA VAL A 88 8.96 9.36 12.14
C VAL A 88 10.21 9.71 13.00
N HIS A 89 10.35 9.11 14.19
CA HIS A 89 11.49 9.31 15.10
C HIS A 89 12.50 8.16 15.16
N MET A 90 12.43 7.19 14.25
CA MET A 90 13.45 6.14 14.14
C MET A 90 14.07 6.12 12.75
N ALA A 91 14.83 7.17 12.44
CA ALA A 91 15.89 7.19 11.43
C ALA A 91 17.01 8.11 11.93
#